data_AF-A0A2H3DWH7-F1
#
_entry.id   AF-A0A2H3DWH7-F1
#
_cell.length_a   1.000
_cell.length_b   1.000
_cell.length_c   1.000
_cell.angle_alpha   90.00
_cell.angle_beta   90.00
_cell.angle_gamma   90.00
#
_symmetry.space_group_name_H-M   'P 1'
#
loop_
_entity.id
_entity.type
_entity.pdbx_description
1 polymer ?
#
loop_
_entity_poly.entity_id
_entity_poly.type
_entity_poly.pdbx_seq_one_letter_code
_entity_poly.pdbx_strand_id
1 'polypeptide(L)' 'MPAPGFGGRHGRMWAPQSSWALGEICYYTFVQNGQQMLMRYQCLVPHISTNNSPPWSSPHLWRTI' A
#
# COMPACT_ATOMS: atom_id res chain seq x y z
N MET A 1 -13.85 -15.63 -22.75
CA MET A 1 -14.16 -14.53 -21.82
C MET A 1 -13.72 -14.96 -20.43
N PRO A 2 -12.56 -14.52 -19.91
CA PRO A 2 -12.14 -14.87 -18.56
C PRO A 2 -12.84 -14.00 -17.51
N ALA A 3 -13.28 -14.66 -16.45
CA ALA A 3 -14.03 -14.18 -15.29
C ALA A 3 -13.23 -13.16 -14.44
N PRO A 4 -13.90 -12.34 -13.59
CA PRO A 4 -13.25 -11.35 -12.75
C PRO A 4 -12.32 -12.06 -11.76
N GLY A 5 -11.02 -11.88 -11.93
CA GLY A 5 -10.04 -12.33 -10.97
C GLY A 5 -10.30 -11.66 -9.63
N PHE A 6 -10.85 -12.42 -8.68
CA PHE A 6 -10.59 -12.23 -7.26
C PHE A 6 -9.09 -12.47 -7.03
N GLY A 7 -8.28 -11.52 -7.50
CA GLY A 7 -6.84 -11.51 -7.40
C GLY A 7 -6.47 -11.24 -5.96
N GLY A 8 -6.26 -12.33 -5.21
CA GLY A 8 -5.25 -12.47 -4.19
C GLY A 8 -5.04 -11.31 -3.22
N ARG A 9 -5.21 -11.60 -1.93
CA ARG A 9 -4.67 -10.84 -0.78
C ARG A 9 -3.12 -10.76 -0.76
N HIS A 10 -2.47 -10.70 -1.92
CA HIS A 10 -1.04 -10.58 -2.08
C HIS A 10 -0.75 -9.09 -2.01
N GLY A 11 -0.31 -8.63 -0.85
CA GLY A 11 0.11 -7.23 -0.75
C GLY A 11 1.24 -6.94 -1.74
N ARG A 12 1.26 -5.72 -2.25
CA ARG A 12 2.27 -5.26 -3.22
C ARG A 12 3.11 -4.14 -2.62
N MET A 13 4.31 -3.90 -3.14
CA MET A 13 5.12 -2.77 -2.67
C MET A 13 4.45 -1.43 -3.00
N TRP A 14 4.60 -0.46 -2.11
CA TRP A 14 4.16 0.89 -2.39
C TRP A 14 4.94 1.45 -3.59
N ALA A 15 4.21 1.99 -4.55
CA ALA A 15 4.79 2.73 -5.67
C ALA A 15 3.93 3.96 -5.95
N PRO A 16 4.52 5.09 -6.38
CA PRO A 16 3.74 6.23 -6.84
C PRO A 16 2.96 5.89 -8.11
N GLN A 17 1.88 6.63 -8.36
CA GLN A 17 0.98 6.50 -9.51
C GLN A 17 0.29 5.13 -9.61
N SER A 18 0.21 4.39 -8.50
CA SER A 18 -0.45 3.08 -8.44
C SER A 18 -1.85 3.23 -7.85
N SER A 19 -2.85 2.56 -8.45
CA SER A 19 -4.24 2.59 -8.00
C SER A 19 -4.49 1.53 -6.92
N TRP A 20 -4.92 1.95 -5.73
CA TRP A 20 -5.16 1.07 -4.59
C TRP A 20 -6.65 0.97 -4.30
N ALA A 21 -7.14 -0.26 -4.11
CA ALA A 21 -8.51 -0.52 -3.70
C ALA A 21 -8.63 -0.63 -2.17
N LEU A 22 -9.85 -0.40 -1.66
CA LEU A 22 -10.14 -0.54 -0.24
C LEU A 22 -9.82 -1.96 0.23
N GLY A 23 -9.05 -2.08 1.31
CA GLY A 23 -8.64 -3.34 1.90
C GLY A 23 -7.39 -3.97 1.29
N GLU A 24 -6.85 -3.43 0.19
CA GLU A 24 -5.57 -3.89 -0.36
C GLU A 24 -4.42 -3.69 0.61
N ILE A 25 -3.44 -4.58 0.51
CA ILE A 25 -2.25 -4.57 1.36
C ILE A 25 -1.09 -3.96 0.60
N CYS A 26 -0.43 -3.00 1.24
CA CYS A 26 0.71 -2.27 0.74
C CYS A 26 1.91 -2.54 1.65
N TYR A 27 3.07 -2.81 1.07
CA TYR A 27 4.33 -2.96 1.80
C TYR A 27 5.23 -1.76 1.53
N TYR A 28 5.75 -1.14 2.58
CA TYR A 28 6.68 -0.02 2.48
C TYR A 28 7.98 -0.35 3.20
N THR A 29 9.09 -0.35 2.46
CA THR A 29 10.43 -0.49 3.03
C THR A 29 10.99 0.88 3.39
N PHE A 30 11.43 1.06 4.62
CA PHE A 30 12.18 2.24 5.04
C PHE A 30 13.44 1.81 5.77
N VAL A 31 14.49 2.63 5.70
CA VAL A 31 15.73 2.35 6.42
C VAL A 31 15.67 3.10 7.74
N GLN A 32 15.70 2.37 8.85
CA GLN A 32 15.80 2.93 10.19
C GLN A 32 17.02 2.36 10.88
N ASN A 33 17.90 3.24 11.38
CA ASN A 33 19.13 2.85 12.08
C ASN A 33 20.04 1.89 11.28
N GLY A 34 20.14 2.09 9.96
CA GLY A 34 20.96 1.24 9.07
C GLY A 34 20.33 -0.12 8.72
N GLN A 35 19.13 -0.42 9.23
CA GLN A 35 18.38 -1.64 8.88
C GLN A 35 17.18 -1.32 8.00
N GLN A 36 16.95 -2.14 6.97
CA GLN A 36 15.71 -2.08 6.19
C GLN A 36 14.57 -2.69 7.01
N MET A 37 13.60 -1.86 7.34
CA MET A 37 12.35 -2.27 7.97
C MET A 37 11.25 -2.32 6.93
N LEU A 38 10.49 -3.42 6.92
CA LEU A 38 9.32 -3.60 6.10
C LEU A 38 8.08 -3.32 6.96
N MET A 39 7.36 -2.24 6.66
CA MET A 39 6.05 -1.98 7.25
C MET A 39 4.93 -2.39 6.30
N ARG A 40 3.83 -2.85 6.91
CA ARG A 40 2.63 -3.27 6.20
C ARG A 40 1.51 -2.29 6.48
N TYR A 41 0.85 -1.88 5.41
CA TYR A 41 -0.27 -0.95 5.44
C TYR A 41 -1.46 -1.56 4.71
N GLN A 42 -2.66 -1.22 5.16
CA GLN A 42 -3.90 -1.55 4.49
C GLN A 42 -4.54 -0.26 3.97
N CYS A 43 -4.93 -0.26 2.70
CA CYS A 43 -5.64 0.84 2.10
C CYS A 43 -7.04 0.96 2.72
N LEU A 44 -7.38 2.13 3.25
CA LEU A 44 -8.69 2.41 3.85
C LEU A 44 -9.67 3.03 2.85
N VAL A 45 -9.16 3.76 1.87
CA VAL A 45 -9.96 4.53 0.91
C VAL A 45 -9.39 4.30 -0.49
N PRO A 46 -10.21 3.92 -1.49
CA PRO A 46 -9.73 3.76 -2.86
C PRO A 46 -9.13 5.07 -3.40
N HIS A 47 -7.86 5.04 -3.82
CA HIS A 47 -7.16 6.22 -4.32
C HIS A 47 -5.98 5.83 -5.21
N ILE A 48 -5.37 6.81 -5.88
CA ILE A 48 -4.10 6.64 -6.58
C ILE A 48 -2.99 7.20 -5.67
N SER A 49 -1.99 6.38 -5.33
CA SER A 49 -0.84 6.84 -4.55
C SER A 49 -0.06 7.88 -5.32
N THR A 50 0.35 8.96 -4.66
CA THR A 50 1.20 10.00 -5.25
C THR A 50 2.50 10.08 -4.47
N ASN A 51 3.56 10.67 -5.06
CA ASN A 51 4.81 10.91 -4.33
C ASN A 51 4.63 11.74 -3.05
N ASN A 52 3.54 12.51 -2.96
CA ASN A 52 3.22 13.35 -1.80
C ASN A 52 2.32 12.66 -0.76
N SER A 53 1.87 11.42 -1.00
CA SER A 53 1.00 10.65 -0.10
C SER A 53 1.58 9.27 0.25
N PRO A 54 2.82 9.21 0.79
CA PRO A 54 3.39 7.95 1.21
C PRO A 54 2.59 7.37 2.40
N PRO A 55 2.59 6.04 2.58
CA PRO A 55 1.67 5.37 3.49
C PRO A 55 1.92 5.74 4.96
N TRP A 56 3.16 6.07 5.31
CA TRP A 56 3.53 6.54 6.65
C TRP A 56 3.06 7.96 6.98
N SER A 57 2.82 8.81 5.97
CA SER A 57 2.42 10.22 6.14
C SER A 57 0.91 10.43 5.96
N SER A 58 0.18 9.41 5.51
CA SER A 58 -1.23 9.52 5.12
C SER A 58 -2.13 8.56 5.90
N PRO A 59 -2.35 8.80 7.22
CA PRO A 59 -3.15 7.91 8.08
C PRO A 59 -4.63 7.84 7.69
N HIS A 60 -5.14 8.83 6.96
CA HIS A 60 -6.51 8.83 6.43
C HIS A 60 -6.69 7.88 5.23
N LEU A 61 -5.60 7.54 4.54
CA LEU A 61 -5.60 6.65 3.37
C LEU A 61 -5.10 5.25 3.73
N TRP A 62 -4.24 5.15 4.74
CA TRP A 62 -3.51 3.94 5.08
C TRP A 62 -3.61 3.62 6.56
N ARG A 63 -3.80 2.34 6.88
CA ARG A 63 -3.74 1.80 8.24
C ARG A 63 -2.59 0.84 8.37
N THR A 64 -1.67 1.09 9.29
CA THR A 64 -0.61 0.12 9.63
C THR A 64 -1.23 -1.13 10.24
N ILE A 65 -0.77 -2.32 9.83
CA ILE A 65 -1.22 -3.62 10.32
C ILE A 65 -0.06 -4.56 10.62
#